data_AF-A0A2U8GY89-F1
#
_entry.id   AF-A0A2U8GY89-F1
#
_cell.length_a   1.000
_cell.length_b   1.000
_cell.length_c   1.000
_cell.angle_alpha   90.00
_cell.angle_beta   90.00
_cell.angle_gamma   90.00
#
_symmetry.space_group_name_H-M   'P 1'
#
loop_
_entity.id
_entity.type
_entity.pdbx_description
1 polymer ?
#
loop_
_entity_poly.entity_id
_entity_poly.type
_entity_poly.pdbx_seq_one_letter_code
_entity_poly.pdbx_strand_id
1 'polypeptide(L)'
;MSNWLYLHFRAIAQALGRLASQPLGTLLSALVMGIALSLPAGGYLLLDNIASLARGVSGTPEISVFLETGAGEADAAAIEKRLRADPQLASFRFVPRDEALQQLEKGGLGDVLGGLDANPLPDAFVVTLRTGDPAAFEALTGEMKAWPRVAHVQLDSGWVKRLHALLVLGRSAVLMLAGLLGFALVIVTFNTIRLQILTQRAEIEVSRLLGATDPFIRRPFYWFGGLQGVLGGLVALGAVWLGVAALAAPVAGLAETYGAVFSLAGPQWPESLAIVSFAAFLGWLGAEISVRRHLASA
;
A
#
# COMPACT_ATOMS: atom_id res chain seq x y z
N MET A 1 -12.07 -34.67 21.55
CA MET A 1 -11.37 -33.65 20.76
C MET A 1 -10.63 -34.35 19.63
N SER A 2 -10.87 -33.96 18.38
CA SER A 2 -10.47 -34.72 17.18
C SER A 2 -8.96 -34.99 17.14
N ASN A 3 -8.58 -36.26 16.91
CA ASN A 3 -7.19 -36.73 16.80
C ASN A 3 -6.32 -35.87 15.84
N TRP A 4 -6.97 -35.21 14.87
CA TRP A 4 -6.36 -34.24 13.98
C TRP A 4 -5.75 -33.01 14.70
N LEU A 5 -6.48 -32.39 15.63
CA LEU A 5 -6.01 -31.22 16.40
C LEU A 5 -4.83 -31.59 17.29
N TYR A 6 -4.87 -32.77 17.89
CA TYR A 6 -3.81 -33.28 18.76
C TYR A 6 -2.47 -33.44 18.02
N LEU A 7 -2.52 -33.98 16.80
CA LEU A 7 -1.34 -34.16 15.97
C LEU A 7 -0.73 -32.83 15.52
N HIS A 8 -1.55 -31.80 15.25
CA HIS A 8 -1.06 -30.46 14.94
C HIS A 8 -0.44 -29.78 16.15
N PHE A 9 -1.06 -29.89 17.32
CA PHE A 9 -0.52 -29.30 18.55
C PHE A 9 0.84 -29.91 18.92
N ARG A 10 0.99 -31.24 18.78
CA ARG A 10 2.27 -31.92 18.96
C ARG A 10 3.31 -31.47 17.94
N ALA A 11 2.93 -31.31 16.67
CA ALA A 11 3.84 -30.84 15.63
C ALA A 11 4.31 -29.40 15.89
N ILE A 12 3.43 -28.52 16.37
CA ILE A 12 3.78 -27.15 16.77
C ILE A 12 4.71 -27.17 17.98
N ALA A 13 4.41 -27.97 19.01
CA ALA A 13 5.27 -28.10 20.19
C ALA A 13 6.67 -28.63 19.82
N GLN A 14 6.75 -29.59 18.90
CA GLN A 14 8.02 -30.07 18.36
C GLN A 14 8.75 -29.00 17.55
N ALA A 15 8.04 -28.23 16.72
CA ALA A 15 8.63 -27.11 15.97
C ALA A 15 9.17 -26.02 16.91
N LEU A 16 8.44 -25.67 17.98
CA LEU A 16 8.88 -24.76 19.03
C LEU A 16 10.12 -25.29 19.76
N GLY A 17 10.12 -26.58 20.13
CA GLY A 17 11.28 -27.23 20.74
C GLY A 17 12.52 -27.19 19.83
N ARG A 18 12.33 -27.33 18.51
CA ARG A 18 13.40 -27.22 17.50
C ARG A 18 13.93 -25.80 17.33
N LEU A 19 13.06 -24.79 17.42
CA LEU A 19 13.49 -23.39 17.41
C LEU A 19 14.30 -23.06 18.67
N ALA A 20 13.83 -23.53 19.83
CA ALA A 20 14.49 -23.31 21.12
C ALA A 20 15.83 -24.05 21.25
N SER A 21 15.99 -25.22 20.63
CA SER A 21 17.24 -25.97 20.66
C SER A 21 18.34 -25.39 19.75
N GLN A 22 17.98 -24.52 18.80
CA GLN A 22 18.92 -23.83 17.91
C GLN A 22 18.65 -22.31 17.91
N PRO A 23 18.89 -21.62 19.05
CA PRO A 23 18.48 -20.23 19.22
C PRO A 23 19.22 -19.28 18.27
N LEU A 24 20.53 -19.49 18.07
CA LEU A 24 21.32 -18.64 17.18
C LEU A 24 20.87 -18.76 15.72
N GLY A 25 20.69 -19.99 15.21
CA GLY A 25 20.23 -20.23 13.84
C GLY A 25 18.82 -19.69 13.61
N THR A 26 17.94 -19.82 14.60
CA THR A 26 16.59 -19.25 14.58
C THR A 26 16.60 -17.74 14.51
N LEU A 27 17.38 -17.08 15.37
CA LEU A 27 17.50 -15.62 15.39
C LEU A 27 18.09 -15.09 14.09
N LEU A 28 19.17 -15.69 13.58
CA LEU A 28 19.80 -15.26 12.33
C LEU A 28 18.84 -15.43 11.14
N SER A 29 18.11 -16.55 11.06
CA SER A 29 17.12 -16.76 10.00
C SER A 29 15.97 -15.75 10.08
N ALA A 30 15.46 -15.49 11.29
CA ALA A 30 14.42 -14.50 11.51
C ALA A 30 14.90 -13.08 11.17
N LEU A 31 16.15 -12.72 11.49
CA LEU A 31 16.74 -11.44 11.09
C LEU A 31 16.86 -11.31 9.57
N VAL A 32 17.35 -12.34 8.89
CA VAL A 32 17.44 -12.33 7.41
C VAL A 32 16.06 -12.16 6.78
N MET A 33 15.06 -12.93 7.23
CA MET A 33 13.67 -12.79 6.78
C MET A 33 13.11 -11.40 7.07
N GLY A 34 13.35 -10.91 8.29
CA GLY A 34 12.86 -9.62 8.75
C GLY A 34 13.43 -8.45 7.96
N ILE A 35 14.74 -8.42 7.75
CA ILE A 35 15.42 -7.38 6.96
C ILE A 35 14.98 -7.45 5.49
N ALA A 36 14.87 -8.64 4.92
CA ALA A 36 14.43 -8.80 3.54
C ALA A 36 12.97 -8.34 3.33
N LEU A 37 12.08 -8.57 4.30
CA LEU A 37 10.68 -8.14 4.20
C LEU A 37 10.44 -6.69 4.63
N SER A 38 11.30 -6.13 5.49
CA SER A 38 11.16 -4.73 5.93
C SER A 38 11.37 -3.73 4.80
N LEU A 39 12.24 -4.05 3.83
CA LEU A 39 12.48 -3.22 2.64
C LEU A 39 11.23 -3.01 1.78
N PRO A 40 10.57 -4.05 1.24
CA PRO A 40 9.35 -3.88 0.46
C PRO A 40 8.18 -3.36 1.30
N ALA A 41 8.06 -3.79 2.56
CA ALA A 41 7.01 -3.28 3.46
C ALA A 41 7.18 -1.78 3.74
N GLY A 42 8.40 -1.33 4.05
CA GLY A 42 8.74 0.07 4.26
C GLY A 42 8.56 0.89 2.97
N GLY A 43 9.01 0.37 1.83
CA GLY A 43 8.80 1.01 0.53
C GLY A 43 7.32 1.20 0.19
N TYR A 44 6.49 0.19 0.44
CA TYR A 44 5.03 0.31 0.29
C TYR A 44 4.45 1.38 1.21
N LEU A 45 4.82 1.36 2.50
CA LEU A 45 4.34 2.33 3.50
C LEU A 45 4.75 3.76 3.14
N LEU A 46 5.96 3.96 2.63
CA LEU A 46 6.44 5.26 2.16
C LEU A 46 5.61 5.78 0.98
N LEU A 47 5.36 4.93 -0.02
CA LEU A 47 4.53 5.31 -1.18
C LEU A 47 3.10 5.67 -0.75
N ASP A 48 2.54 4.95 0.22
CA ASP A 48 1.20 5.23 0.74
C ASP A 48 1.15 6.55 1.53
N ASN A 49 2.17 6.82 2.35
CA ASN A 49 2.33 8.10 3.04
C ASN A 49 2.46 9.27 2.05
N ILE A 50 3.25 9.12 0.98
CA ILE A 50 3.37 10.14 -0.09
C ILE A 50 2.03 10.35 -0.78
N ALA A 51 1.30 9.27 -1.09
CA ALA A 51 -0.02 9.36 -1.69
C ALA A 51 -1.03 10.07 -0.77
N SER A 52 -0.92 9.86 0.54
CA SER A 52 -1.74 10.55 1.55
C SER A 52 -1.41 12.02 1.66
N LEU A 53 -0.12 12.36 1.74
CA LEU A 53 0.36 13.74 1.79
C LEU A 53 -0.10 14.54 0.55
N ALA A 54 0.00 13.94 -0.62
CA ALA A 54 -0.43 14.58 -1.86
C ALA A 54 -1.93 14.93 -1.88
N ARG A 55 -2.78 14.09 -1.27
CA ARG A 55 -4.21 14.40 -1.11
C ARG A 55 -4.45 15.53 -0.11
N GLY A 56 -3.59 15.68 0.90
CA GLY A 56 -3.73 16.68 1.96
C GLY A 56 -3.19 18.07 1.60
N VAL A 57 -2.08 18.16 0.87
CA VAL A 57 -1.39 19.44 0.57
C VAL A 57 -1.89 20.11 -0.71
N SER A 58 -2.18 19.34 -1.76
CA SER A 58 -2.52 19.90 -3.08
C SER A 58 -4.02 19.88 -3.39
N GLY A 59 -4.87 19.53 -2.43
CA GLY A 59 -6.29 19.30 -2.66
C GLY A 59 -6.55 18.01 -3.43
N THR A 60 -7.78 17.51 -3.36
CA THR A 60 -8.22 16.45 -4.27
C THR A 60 -8.22 16.99 -5.69
N PRO A 61 -8.06 16.16 -6.73
CA PRO A 61 -8.12 16.65 -8.10
C PRO A 61 -9.50 17.27 -8.35
N GLU A 62 -9.54 18.52 -8.80
CA GLU A 62 -10.77 19.25 -9.08
C GLU A 62 -10.95 19.45 -10.59
N ILE A 63 -12.21 19.39 -11.04
CA ILE A 63 -12.63 19.73 -12.39
C ILE A 63 -13.28 21.11 -12.32
N SER A 64 -12.69 22.08 -13.01
CA SER A 64 -13.26 23.42 -13.15
C SER A 64 -14.04 23.50 -14.45
N VAL A 65 -15.36 23.58 -14.34
CA VAL A 65 -16.30 23.73 -15.46
C VAL A 65 -16.68 25.20 -15.58
N PHE A 66 -16.11 25.89 -16.56
CA PHE A 66 -16.39 27.30 -16.86
C PHE A 66 -17.60 27.41 -17.79
N LEU A 67 -18.57 28.22 -17.38
CA LEU A 67 -19.77 28.53 -18.15
C LEU A 67 -19.46 29.54 -19.26
N GLU A 68 -20.33 29.63 -20.27
CA GLU A 68 -20.30 30.75 -21.22
C GLU A 68 -20.64 32.07 -20.51
N THR A 69 -20.01 33.18 -20.92
CA THR A 69 -20.23 34.51 -20.33
C THR A 69 -21.66 35.04 -20.45
N GLY A 70 -22.46 34.47 -21.36
CA GLY A 70 -23.89 34.75 -21.51
C GLY A 70 -24.82 33.79 -20.77
N ALA A 71 -24.31 32.81 -20.02
CA ALA A 71 -25.11 31.86 -19.24
C ALA A 71 -25.89 32.58 -18.14
N GLY A 72 -27.21 32.38 -18.09
CA GLY A 72 -28.07 32.94 -17.06
C GLY A 72 -28.21 31.99 -15.85
N GLU A 73 -28.88 32.45 -14.79
CA GLU A 73 -29.13 31.63 -13.59
C GLU A 73 -29.87 30.31 -13.91
N ALA A 74 -30.75 30.31 -14.90
CA ALA A 74 -31.47 29.10 -15.34
C ALA A 74 -30.53 28.04 -15.96
N ASP A 75 -29.49 28.47 -16.68
CA ASP A 75 -28.48 27.58 -17.27
C ASP A 75 -27.59 26.97 -16.16
N ALA A 76 -27.17 27.81 -15.20
CA ALA A 76 -26.42 27.37 -14.04
C ALA A 76 -27.22 26.36 -13.19
N ALA A 77 -28.51 26.62 -12.94
CA ALA A 77 -29.38 25.71 -12.20
C ALA A 77 -29.60 24.36 -12.92
N ALA A 78 -29.64 24.36 -14.26
CA ALA A 78 -29.76 23.13 -15.04
C ALA A 78 -28.49 22.26 -14.93
N ILE A 79 -27.31 22.88 -14.96
CA ILE A 79 -26.02 22.20 -14.75
C ILE A 79 -25.91 21.69 -13.31
N GLU A 80 -26.29 22.51 -12.33
CA GLU A 80 -26.30 22.12 -10.92
C GLU A 80 -27.18 20.89 -10.68
N LYS A 81 -28.36 20.82 -11.31
CA LYS A 81 -29.25 19.65 -11.21
C LYS A 81 -28.61 18.39 -11.78
N ARG A 82 -27.82 18.49 -12.85
CA ARG A 82 -27.07 17.36 -13.42
C ARG A 82 -25.97 16.90 -12.48
N LEU A 83 -25.20 17.84 -11.92
CA LEU A 83 -24.16 17.54 -10.94
C LEU A 83 -24.73 16.83 -9.71
N ARG A 84 -25.86 17.32 -9.16
CA ARG A 84 -26.53 16.67 -8.02
C ARG A 84 -27.01 15.23 -8.32
N ALA A 85 -27.30 14.91 -9.57
CA ALA A 85 -27.78 13.59 -9.98
C ALA A 85 -26.64 12.59 -10.24
N ASP A 86 -25.39 13.05 -10.33
CA ASP A 86 -24.24 12.21 -10.63
C ASP A 86 -23.69 11.52 -9.38
N PRO A 87 -23.78 10.18 -9.29
CA PRO A 87 -23.31 9.43 -8.12
C PRO A 87 -21.78 9.43 -7.96
N GLN A 88 -21.03 9.78 -9.01
CA GLN A 88 -19.56 9.78 -8.99
C GLN A 88 -19.00 10.97 -8.20
N LEU A 89 -19.79 12.03 -8.00
CA LEU A 89 -19.36 13.26 -7.33
C LEU A 89 -19.30 13.10 -5.81
N ALA A 90 -18.18 13.55 -5.24
CA ALA A 90 -18.02 13.73 -3.79
C ALA A 90 -18.64 15.04 -3.35
N SER A 91 -18.35 16.12 -4.07
CA SER A 91 -18.81 17.49 -3.82
C SER A 91 -18.74 18.32 -5.10
N PHE A 92 -19.56 19.37 -5.15
CA PHE A 92 -19.41 20.43 -6.14
C PHE A 92 -19.62 21.79 -5.47
N ARG A 93 -18.99 22.83 -6.01
CA ARG A 93 -19.10 24.20 -5.53
C ARG A 93 -19.32 25.13 -6.73
N PHE A 94 -20.32 25.99 -6.62
CA PHE A 94 -20.48 27.11 -7.56
C PHE A 94 -19.57 28.27 -7.12
N VAL A 95 -18.79 28.79 -8.07
CA VAL A 95 -17.90 29.93 -7.89
C VAL A 95 -18.40 31.04 -8.82
N PRO A 96 -19.04 32.08 -8.26
CA PRO A 96 -19.46 33.25 -9.04
C PRO A 96 -18.26 33.98 -9.62
N ARG A 97 -18.44 34.62 -10.77
CA ARG A 97 -17.42 35.46 -11.43
C ARG A 97 -16.79 36.51 -10.51
N ASP A 98 -17.55 37.06 -9.57
CA ASP A 98 -17.06 38.08 -8.64
C ASP A 98 -16.18 37.48 -7.53
N GLU A 99 -16.49 36.25 -7.10
CA GLU A 99 -15.65 35.53 -6.15
C GLU A 99 -14.35 35.07 -6.82
N ALA A 100 -14.43 34.60 -8.07
CA ALA A 100 -13.26 34.23 -8.87
C ALA A 100 -12.29 35.43 -9.02
N LEU A 101 -12.82 36.63 -9.25
CA LEU A 101 -12.03 37.86 -9.35
C LEU A 101 -11.28 38.17 -8.04
N GLN A 102 -11.97 38.12 -6.90
CA GLN A 102 -11.35 38.36 -5.59
C GLN A 102 -10.26 37.33 -5.24
N GLN A 103 -10.43 36.06 -5.63
CA GLN A 103 -9.41 35.04 -5.42
C GLN A 103 -8.17 35.30 -6.28
N LEU A 104 -8.36 35.74 -7.53
CA LEU A 104 -7.28 36.05 -8.46
C LEU A 104 -6.49 37.30 -8.05
N GLU A 105 -7.17 38.32 -7.51
CA GLU A 105 -6.54 39.50 -6.91
C GLU A 105 -5.63 39.13 -5.72
N LYS A 106 -6.09 38.25 -4.82
CA LYS A 106 -5.28 37.75 -3.70
C LYS A 106 -4.09 36.89 -4.13
N GLY A 107 -4.18 36.27 -5.30
CA GLY A 107 -3.10 35.47 -5.90
C GLY A 107 -1.97 36.27 -6.55
N GLY A 108 -2.02 37.61 -6.50
CA GLY A 108 -0.96 38.48 -7.02
C GLY A 108 -1.12 38.91 -8.49
N LEU A 109 -2.29 38.69 -9.09
CA LEU A 109 -2.60 39.10 -10.48
C LEU A 109 -3.50 40.35 -10.56
N GLY A 110 -3.79 41.01 -9.43
CA GLY A 110 -4.68 42.17 -9.37
C GLY A 110 -4.27 43.34 -10.28
N ASP A 111 -2.97 43.60 -10.44
CA ASP A 111 -2.45 44.70 -11.28
C ASP A 111 -2.72 44.50 -12.78
N VAL A 112 -2.92 43.25 -13.24
CA VAL A 112 -3.21 42.95 -14.66
C VAL A 112 -4.71 43.11 -14.96
N LEU A 113 -5.56 42.90 -13.95
CA LEU A 113 -7.02 42.89 -14.09
C LEU A 113 -7.64 44.28 -13.84
N GLY A 114 -6.98 45.14 -13.07
CA GLY A 114 -7.45 46.51 -12.80
C GLY A 114 -7.54 47.44 -14.01
N GLY A 115 -7.02 47.03 -15.18
CA GLY A 115 -7.10 47.76 -16.45
C GLY A 115 -8.31 47.41 -17.34
N LEU A 116 -9.22 46.53 -16.88
CA LEU A 116 -10.38 46.08 -17.65
C LEU A 116 -11.68 46.72 -17.12
N ASP A 117 -12.48 47.31 -18.02
CA ASP A 117 -13.73 48.02 -17.67
C ASP A 117 -14.87 47.10 -17.18
N ALA A 118 -14.77 45.78 -17.38
CA ALA A 118 -15.76 44.80 -16.98
C ALA A 118 -15.12 43.47 -16.55
N ASN A 119 -15.76 42.73 -15.64
CA ASN A 119 -15.28 41.42 -15.15
C ASN A 119 -15.23 40.41 -16.31
N PRO A 120 -14.03 39.97 -16.76
CA PRO A 120 -13.88 39.08 -17.90
C PRO A 120 -14.09 37.61 -17.53
N LEU A 121 -14.24 37.28 -16.23
CA LEU A 121 -14.30 35.91 -15.74
C LEU A 121 -15.70 35.32 -15.91
N PRO A 122 -15.81 34.09 -16.43
CA PRO A 122 -17.07 33.35 -16.41
C PRO A 122 -17.37 32.80 -15.02
N ASP A 123 -18.64 32.51 -14.76
CA ASP A 123 -19.04 31.69 -13.62
C ASP A 123 -18.48 30.26 -13.79
N ALA A 124 -18.14 29.59 -12.69
CA ALA A 124 -17.53 28.26 -12.73
C ALA A 124 -18.15 27.29 -11.71
N PHE A 125 -18.18 26.01 -12.06
CA PHE A 125 -18.41 24.93 -11.10
C PHE A 125 -17.10 24.19 -10.86
N VAL A 126 -16.70 24.10 -9.59
CA VAL A 126 -15.57 23.28 -9.15
C VAL A 126 -16.12 21.95 -8.65
N VAL A 127 -15.68 20.85 -9.24
CA VAL A 127 -16.26 19.52 -9.03
C VAL A 127 -15.19 18.54 -8.58
N THR A 128 -15.49 17.77 -7.54
CA THR A 128 -14.59 16.76 -6.96
C THR A 128 -15.22 15.38 -7.06
N LEU A 129 -14.47 14.40 -7.60
CA LEU A 129 -14.92 13.01 -7.66
C LEU A 129 -14.66 12.28 -6.33
N ARG A 130 -15.44 11.22 -6.08
CA ARG A 130 -15.20 10.29 -4.96
C ARG A 130 -13.96 9.43 -5.15
N THR A 131 -13.52 9.26 -6.40
CA THR A 131 -12.38 8.42 -6.76
C THR A 131 -11.15 9.29 -7.03
N GLY A 132 -9.95 8.74 -6.81
CA GLY A 132 -8.69 9.38 -7.19
C GLY A 132 -8.13 8.88 -8.52
N ASP A 133 -8.96 8.23 -9.35
CA ASP A 133 -8.52 7.59 -10.60
C ASP A 133 -8.49 8.63 -11.74
N PRO A 134 -7.30 8.94 -12.32
CA PRO A 134 -7.20 9.88 -13.43
C PRO A 134 -8.09 9.53 -14.63
N ALA A 135 -8.36 8.24 -14.88
CA ALA A 135 -9.22 7.82 -16.00
C ALA A 135 -10.69 8.24 -15.79
N ALA A 136 -11.18 8.19 -14.55
CA ALA A 136 -12.52 8.64 -14.20
C ALA A 136 -12.66 10.16 -14.37
N PHE A 137 -11.63 10.93 -13.97
CA PHE A 137 -11.56 12.38 -14.19
C PHE A 137 -11.56 12.74 -15.69
N GLU A 138 -10.80 12.04 -16.51
CA GLU A 138 -10.77 12.27 -17.97
C GLU A 138 -12.11 11.95 -18.64
N ALA A 139 -12.74 10.83 -18.26
CA ALA A 139 -14.05 10.44 -18.79
C ALA A 139 -15.13 11.48 -18.47
N LEU A 140 -15.22 11.91 -17.21
CA LEU A 140 -16.20 12.91 -16.78
C LEU A 140 -15.92 14.28 -17.40
N THR A 141 -14.64 14.67 -17.53
CA THR A 141 -14.24 15.90 -18.24
C THR A 141 -14.71 15.87 -19.70
N GLY A 142 -14.61 14.71 -20.37
CA GLY A 142 -15.11 14.54 -21.73
C GLY A 142 -16.63 14.69 -21.84
N GLU A 143 -17.37 14.16 -20.88
CA GLU A 143 -18.83 14.28 -20.83
C GLU A 143 -19.28 15.74 -20.56
N MET A 144 -18.65 16.41 -19.59
CA MET A 144 -18.98 17.79 -19.22
C MET A 144 -18.69 18.78 -20.35
N LYS A 145 -17.67 18.53 -21.18
CA LYS A 145 -17.41 19.34 -22.38
C LYS A 145 -18.53 19.29 -23.41
N ALA A 146 -19.36 18.24 -23.39
CA ALA A 146 -20.50 18.10 -24.30
C ALA A 146 -21.77 18.75 -23.74
N TRP A 147 -21.75 19.30 -22.52
CA TRP A 147 -22.93 19.94 -21.95
C TRP A 147 -23.19 21.31 -22.60
N PRO A 148 -24.47 21.68 -22.79
CA PRO A 148 -24.81 22.99 -23.33
C PRO A 148 -24.39 24.09 -22.35
N ARG A 149 -23.93 25.23 -22.89
CA ARG A 149 -23.55 26.44 -22.12
C ARG A 149 -22.28 26.31 -21.28
N VAL A 150 -21.50 25.24 -21.51
CA VAL A 150 -20.15 25.06 -20.96
C VAL A 150 -19.14 25.56 -21.99
N ALA A 151 -18.37 26.59 -21.63
CA ALA A 151 -17.36 27.17 -22.52
C ALA A 151 -16.03 26.40 -22.47
N HIS A 152 -15.60 26.04 -21.26
CA HIS A 152 -14.33 25.34 -21.07
C HIS A 152 -14.38 24.44 -19.84
N VAL A 153 -13.85 23.23 -19.95
CA VAL A 153 -13.64 22.35 -18.80
C VAL A 153 -12.14 22.16 -18.63
N GLN A 154 -11.62 22.70 -17.54
CA GLN A 154 -10.22 22.57 -17.18
C GLN A 154 -10.10 21.55 -16.06
N LEU A 155 -9.32 20.51 -16.36
CA LEU A 155 -8.90 19.54 -15.38
C LEU A 155 -7.47 19.91 -15.00
N ASP A 156 -7.25 20.38 -13.77
CA ASP A 156 -5.91 20.73 -13.27
C ASP A 156 -5.12 19.46 -12.84
N SER A 157 -5.20 18.39 -13.66
CA SER A 157 -4.69 17.05 -13.34
C SER A 157 -3.29 16.77 -13.86
N GLY A 158 -2.63 17.71 -14.55
CA GLY A 158 -1.31 17.46 -15.13
C GLY A 158 -0.30 16.97 -14.09
N TRP A 159 -0.29 17.61 -12.91
CA TRP A 159 0.50 17.19 -11.75
C TRP A 159 -0.01 15.87 -11.14
N VAL A 160 -1.32 15.75 -10.91
CA VAL A 160 -1.96 14.56 -10.29
C VAL A 160 -1.70 13.30 -11.12
N LYS A 161 -1.85 13.38 -12.44
CA LYS A 161 -1.61 12.28 -13.38
C LYS A 161 -0.14 11.85 -13.36
N ARG A 162 0.80 12.81 -13.32
CA ARG A 162 2.23 12.53 -13.19
C ARG A 162 2.54 11.85 -11.86
N LEU A 163 2.01 12.37 -10.76
CA LEU A 163 2.18 11.78 -9.44
C LEU A 163 1.59 10.36 -9.38
N HIS A 164 0.38 10.16 -9.88
CA HIS A 164 -0.26 8.85 -9.93
C HIS A 164 0.60 7.86 -10.75
N ALA A 165 1.10 8.28 -11.92
CA ALA A 165 2.00 7.46 -12.72
C ALA A 165 3.30 7.10 -11.98
N LEU A 166 3.88 8.05 -11.23
CA LEU A 166 5.05 7.79 -10.37
C LEU A 166 4.74 6.82 -9.23
N LEU A 167 3.57 6.95 -8.58
CA LEU A 167 3.14 6.04 -7.52
C LEU A 167 2.88 4.63 -8.06
N VAL A 168 2.28 4.48 -9.25
CA VAL A 168 2.08 3.19 -9.92
C VAL A 168 3.41 2.54 -10.29
N LEU A 169 4.35 3.33 -10.84
CA LEU A 169 5.71 2.86 -11.13
C LEU A 169 6.42 2.41 -9.85
N GLY A 170 6.35 3.20 -8.78
CA GLY A 170 6.91 2.88 -7.47
C GLY A 170 6.32 1.61 -6.87
N ARG A 171 4.99 1.45 -6.92
CA ARG A 171 4.30 0.22 -6.47
C ARG A 171 4.75 -1.00 -7.26
N SER A 172 4.90 -0.86 -8.58
CA SER A 172 5.41 -1.93 -9.45
C SER A 172 6.85 -2.32 -9.08
N ALA A 173 7.72 -1.33 -8.80
CA ALA A 173 9.08 -1.58 -8.36
C ALA A 173 9.14 -2.28 -6.98
N VAL A 174 8.30 -1.85 -6.02
CA VAL A 174 8.19 -2.49 -4.71
C VAL A 174 7.67 -3.93 -4.83
N LEU A 175 6.68 -4.19 -5.69
CA LEU A 175 6.18 -5.54 -5.95
C LEU A 175 7.24 -6.44 -6.59
N MET A 176 8.01 -5.91 -7.54
CA MET A 176 9.13 -6.64 -8.15
C MET A 176 10.20 -6.97 -7.11
N LEU A 177 10.55 -6.01 -6.25
CA LEU A 177 11.49 -6.22 -5.14
C LEU A 177 10.96 -7.24 -4.13
N ALA A 178 9.67 -7.17 -3.76
CA ALA A 178 9.03 -8.12 -2.88
C ALA A 178 9.03 -9.54 -3.46
N GLY A 179 8.80 -9.68 -4.77
CA GLY A 179 8.90 -10.96 -5.48
C GLY A 179 10.32 -11.52 -5.48
N LEU A 180 11.32 -10.69 -5.78
CA LEU A 180 12.73 -11.07 -5.78
C LEU A 180 13.21 -11.52 -4.39
N LEU A 181 12.94 -10.71 -3.36
CA LEU A 181 13.32 -11.02 -1.98
C LEU A 181 12.50 -12.20 -1.45
N GLY A 182 11.22 -12.30 -1.79
CA GLY A 182 10.38 -13.45 -1.44
C GLY A 182 10.94 -14.76 -2.01
N PHE A 183 11.39 -14.75 -3.27
CA PHE A 183 12.07 -15.90 -3.87
C PHE A 183 13.38 -16.25 -3.15
N ALA A 184 14.18 -15.26 -2.79
CA ALA A 184 15.39 -15.47 -2.00
C ALA A 184 15.08 -16.09 -0.63
N LEU A 185 14.01 -15.65 0.05
CA LEU A 185 13.59 -16.22 1.34
C LEU A 185 13.12 -17.67 1.23
N VAL A 186 12.44 -18.03 0.14
CA VAL A 186 12.09 -19.42 -0.13
C VAL A 186 13.35 -20.28 -0.26
N ILE A 187 14.39 -19.80 -0.97
CA ILE A 187 15.67 -20.51 -1.11
C ILE A 187 16.38 -20.63 0.25
N VAL A 188 16.46 -19.55 1.02
CA VAL A 188 17.08 -19.56 2.35
C VAL A 188 16.38 -20.58 3.25
N THR A 189 15.05 -20.51 3.33
CA THR A 189 14.25 -21.44 4.14
C THR A 189 14.39 -22.88 3.66
N PHE A 190 14.42 -23.09 2.35
CA PHE A 190 14.65 -24.39 1.75
C PHE A 190 15.97 -25.00 2.22
N ASN A 191 17.04 -24.21 2.20
CA ASN A 191 18.38 -24.66 2.57
C ASN A 191 18.50 -24.88 4.09
N THR A 192 17.89 -24.01 4.89
CA THR A 192 17.80 -24.17 6.35
C THR A 192 17.13 -25.50 6.72
N ILE A 193 15.97 -25.79 6.11
CA ILE A 193 15.23 -27.02 6.41
C ILE A 193 15.96 -28.26 5.88
N ARG A 194 16.63 -28.16 4.73
CA ARG A 194 17.49 -29.23 4.22
C ARG A 194 18.59 -29.58 5.22
N LEU A 195 19.30 -28.59 5.74
CA LEU A 195 20.33 -28.79 6.75
C LEU A 195 19.75 -29.38 8.05
N GLN A 196 18.55 -28.95 8.44
CA GLN A 196 17.87 -29.47 9.61
C GLN A 196 17.45 -30.95 9.45
N ILE A 197 17.00 -31.35 8.26
CA ILE A 197 16.70 -32.75 7.94
C ILE A 197 17.98 -33.60 7.99
N LEU A 198 19.08 -33.09 7.43
CA LEU A 198 20.36 -33.81 7.42
C LEU A 198 20.94 -34.01 8.82
N THR A 199 20.84 -32.99 9.69
CA THR A 199 21.32 -33.09 11.07
C THR A 199 20.48 -34.05 11.92
N GLN A 200 19.20 -34.25 11.58
CA GLN A 200 18.28 -35.14 12.30
C GLN A 200 18.03 -36.48 11.58
N ARG A 201 18.86 -36.83 10.60
CA ARG A 201 18.63 -38.00 9.74
C ARG A 201 18.49 -39.31 10.53
N ALA A 202 19.34 -39.51 11.54
CA ALA A 202 19.31 -40.72 12.37
C ALA A 202 18.00 -40.86 13.17
N GLU A 203 17.47 -39.75 13.71
CA GLU A 203 16.18 -39.76 14.44
C GLU A 203 15.01 -40.08 13.49
N ILE A 204 15.05 -39.53 12.28
CA ILE A 204 14.05 -39.78 11.23
C ILE A 204 14.08 -41.27 10.82
N GLU A 205 15.28 -41.85 10.66
CA GLU A 205 15.46 -43.25 10.29
C GLU A 205 14.93 -44.20 11.38
N VAL A 206 15.30 -43.96 12.64
CA VAL A 206 14.76 -44.74 13.78
C VAL A 206 13.24 -44.63 13.85
N SER A 207 12.68 -43.43 13.66
CA SER A 207 11.23 -43.22 13.67
C SER A 207 10.52 -44.00 12.55
N ARG A 208 11.13 -44.08 11.36
CA ARG A 208 10.61 -44.88 10.24
C ARG A 208 10.63 -46.37 10.54
N LEU A 209 11.70 -46.87 11.16
CA LEU A 209 11.79 -48.28 11.59
C LEU A 209 10.72 -48.65 12.62
N LEU A 210 10.30 -47.69 13.45
CA LEU A 210 9.19 -47.84 14.41
C LEU A 210 7.79 -47.68 13.78
N GLY A 211 7.69 -47.51 12.46
CA GLY A 211 6.41 -47.42 11.74
C GLY A 211 5.82 -46.01 11.63
N ALA A 212 6.60 -44.95 11.81
CA ALA A 212 6.11 -43.59 11.62
C ALA A 212 5.71 -43.32 10.15
N THR A 213 4.54 -42.72 9.94
CA THR A 213 4.05 -42.37 8.60
C THR A 213 4.75 -41.12 8.04
N ASP A 214 4.91 -41.02 6.72
CA ASP A 214 5.53 -39.85 6.08
C ASP A 214 4.89 -38.51 6.49
N PRO A 215 3.55 -38.35 6.55
CA PRO A 215 2.94 -37.11 7.03
C PRO A 215 3.28 -36.78 8.49
N PHE A 216 3.49 -37.79 9.34
CA PHE A 216 3.91 -37.57 10.74
C PHE A 216 5.31 -36.94 10.81
N ILE A 217 6.23 -37.39 9.95
CA ILE A 217 7.60 -36.86 9.90
C ILE A 217 7.64 -35.46 9.28
N ARG A 218 6.79 -35.18 8.28
CA ARG A 218 6.80 -33.92 7.51
C ARG A 218 6.18 -32.72 8.24
N ARG A 219 5.11 -32.93 9.02
CA ARG A 219 4.33 -31.85 9.67
C ARG A 219 5.16 -30.90 10.55
N PRO A 220 6.08 -31.37 11.41
CA PRO A 220 6.87 -30.47 12.26
C PRO A 220 7.75 -29.50 11.45
N PHE A 221 8.23 -29.91 10.27
CA PHE A 221 9.06 -29.05 9.42
C PHE A 221 8.24 -27.94 8.73
N TYR A 222 6.99 -28.20 8.36
CA TYR A 222 6.09 -27.17 7.84
C TYR A 222 5.79 -26.09 8.89
N TRP A 223 5.50 -26.51 10.12
CA TRP A 223 5.29 -25.58 11.23
C TRP A 223 6.57 -24.85 11.63
N PHE A 224 7.73 -25.50 11.54
CA PHE A 224 9.03 -24.86 11.78
C PHE A 224 9.28 -23.72 10.79
N GLY A 225 9.12 -23.96 9.49
CA GLY A 225 9.29 -22.92 8.46
C GLY A 225 8.26 -21.80 8.58
N GLY A 226 6.98 -22.14 8.81
CA GLY A 226 5.94 -21.13 9.03
C GLY A 226 6.21 -20.26 10.27
N LEU A 227 6.64 -20.86 11.37
CA LEU A 227 6.94 -20.13 12.61
C LEU A 227 8.22 -19.30 12.50
N GLN A 228 9.24 -19.77 11.77
CA GLN A 228 10.37 -18.90 11.39
C GLN A 228 9.90 -17.72 10.55
N GLY A 229 8.98 -17.93 9.61
CA GLY A 229 8.36 -16.87 8.83
C GLY A 229 7.63 -15.87 9.71
N VAL A 230 6.85 -16.31 10.71
CA VAL A 230 6.19 -15.44 11.69
C VAL A 230 7.21 -14.61 12.47
N LEU A 231 8.27 -15.24 13.00
CA LEU A 231 9.33 -14.52 13.71
C LEU A 231 10.02 -13.49 12.81
N GLY A 232 10.31 -13.85 11.56
CA GLY A 232 10.84 -12.93 10.57
C GLY A 232 9.88 -11.78 10.26
N GLY A 233 8.58 -12.06 10.14
CA GLY A 233 7.55 -11.05 9.96
C GLY A 233 7.46 -10.07 11.14
N LEU A 234 7.56 -10.56 12.38
CA LEU A 234 7.61 -9.71 13.57
C LEU A 234 8.86 -8.83 13.60
N VAL A 235 10.01 -9.37 13.20
CA VAL A 235 11.25 -8.59 13.05
C VAL A 235 11.08 -7.52 11.95
N ALA A 236 10.47 -7.87 10.82
CA ALA A 236 10.18 -6.91 9.76
C ALA A 236 9.28 -5.77 10.26
N LEU A 237 8.21 -6.09 10.99
CA LEU A 237 7.33 -5.09 11.60
C LEU A 237 8.09 -4.19 12.57
N GLY A 238 8.90 -4.76 13.46
CA GLY A 238 9.72 -4.00 14.38
C GLY A 238 10.68 -3.06 13.64
N ALA A 239 11.33 -3.55 12.57
CA ALA A 239 12.23 -2.74 11.75
C ALA A 239 11.51 -1.60 11.02
N VAL A 240 10.32 -1.86 10.45
CA VAL A 240 9.50 -0.82 9.81
C VAL A 240 9.05 0.21 10.83
N TRP A 241 8.58 -0.22 12.01
CA TRP A 241 8.11 0.69 13.06
C TRP A 241 9.25 1.56 13.59
N LEU A 242 10.43 0.97 13.78
CA LEU A 242 11.65 1.71 14.17
C LEU A 242 12.08 2.69 13.08
N GLY A 243 11.98 2.31 11.81
CA GLY A 243 12.23 3.20 10.67
C GLY A 243 11.27 4.39 10.64
N VAL A 244 9.97 4.16 10.85
CA VAL A 244 8.95 5.22 10.94
C VAL A 244 9.25 6.13 12.13
N ALA A 245 9.51 5.58 13.31
CA ALA A 245 9.81 6.37 14.51
C ALA A 245 11.08 7.24 14.33
N ALA A 246 12.12 6.69 13.70
CA ALA A 246 13.36 7.43 13.41
C ALA A 246 13.15 8.56 12.40
N LEU A 247 12.24 8.38 11.42
CA LEU A 247 11.94 9.37 10.39
C LEU A 247 10.85 10.37 10.80
N ALA A 248 10.05 10.08 11.82
CA ALA A 248 8.92 10.91 12.23
C ALA A 248 9.33 12.34 12.59
N ALA A 249 10.38 12.52 13.39
CA ALA A 249 10.84 13.86 13.80
C ALA A 249 11.43 14.69 12.62
N PRO A 250 12.35 14.16 11.79
CA PRO A 250 12.81 14.87 10.59
C PRO A 250 11.68 15.25 9.63
N VAL A 251 10.73 14.34 9.43
CA VAL A 251 9.58 14.56 8.53
C VAL A 251 8.64 15.63 9.09
N ALA A 252 8.39 15.64 10.40
CA ALA A 252 7.56 16.68 11.03
C ALA A 252 8.20 18.07 10.91
N GLY A 253 9.52 18.19 11.13
CA GLY A 253 10.23 19.47 10.97
C GLY A 253 10.22 19.99 9.52
N LEU A 254 10.32 19.08 8.54
CA LEU A 254 10.13 19.43 7.13
C LEU A 254 8.68 19.84 6.84
N ALA A 255 7.68 19.18 7.42
CA ALA A 255 6.29 19.53 7.19
C ALA A 255 5.95 20.94 7.71
N GLU A 256 6.46 21.30 8.89
CA GLU A 256 6.26 22.60 9.51
C GLU A 256 6.83 23.76 8.67
N THR A 257 7.98 23.55 8.01
CA THR A 257 8.57 24.56 7.11
C THR A 257 7.72 24.84 5.86
N TYR A 258 6.88 23.89 5.46
CA TYR A 258 5.91 24.07 4.37
C TYR A 258 4.51 24.48 4.88
N GLY A 259 4.34 24.74 6.17
CA GLY A 259 3.05 25.09 6.78
C GLY A 259 2.06 23.92 6.83
N ALA A 260 2.54 22.68 6.68
CA ALA A 260 1.71 21.48 6.68
C ALA A 260 1.85 20.73 8.01
N VAL A 261 0.73 20.28 8.59
CA VAL A 261 0.73 19.34 9.71
C VAL A 261 0.70 17.92 9.15
N PHE A 262 1.89 17.38 8.86
CA PHE A 262 2.01 15.99 8.40
C PHE A 262 2.51 15.09 9.52
N SER A 263 1.84 13.96 9.72
CA SER A 263 2.30 12.88 10.60
C SER A 263 2.59 11.64 9.77
N LEU A 264 3.80 11.10 9.93
CA LEU A 264 4.19 9.87 9.26
C LEU A 264 3.39 8.71 9.89
N ALA A 265 2.50 8.10 9.10
CA ALA A 265 1.67 7.01 9.57
C ALA A 265 2.47 5.70 9.55
N GLY A 266 2.49 5.01 10.69
CA GLY A 266 3.01 3.65 10.80
C GLY A 266 2.09 2.61 10.15
N PRO A 267 2.55 1.35 10.05
CA PRO A 267 1.71 0.26 9.54
C PRO A 267 0.50 0.09 10.46
N GLN A 268 -0.72 0.07 9.89
CA GLN A 268 -1.92 -0.20 10.68
C GLN A 268 -2.08 -1.71 10.90
N TRP A 269 -3.17 -2.10 11.56
CA TRP A 269 -3.45 -3.50 11.87
C TRP A 269 -3.53 -4.40 10.62
N PRO A 270 -4.21 -3.99 9.51
CA PRO A 270 -4.29 -4.80 8.31
C PRO A 270 -2.93 -5.01 7.63
N GLU A 271 -2.11 -3.96 7.51
CA GLU A 271 -0.77 -4.06 6.91
C GLU A 271 0.14 -4.92 7.78
N SER A 272 0.05 -4.76 9.10
CA SER A 272 0.83 -5.54 10.05
C SER A 272 0.50 -7.03 9.94
N LEU A 273 -0.79 -7.36 9.88
CA LEU A 273 -1.26 -8.72 9.71
C LEU A 273 -0.86 -9.28 8.33
N ALA A 274 -0.92 -8.47 7.28
CA ALA A 274 -0.52 -8.86 5.93
C ALA A 274 0.97 -9.21 5.86
N ILE A 275 1.84 -8.39 6.47
CA ILE A 275 3.29 -8.63 6.52
C ILE A 275 3.60 -9.96 7.23
N VAL A 276 3.04 -10.18 8.42
CA VAL A 276 3.28 -11.41 9.19
C VAL A 276 2.72 -12.64 8.48
N SER A 277 1.52 -12.54 7.92
CA SER A 277 0.88 -13.64 7.19
C SER A 277 1.65 -14.00 5.92
N PHE A 278 2.12 -12.99 5.18
CA PHE A 278 2.93 -13.20 3.99
C PHE A 278 4.30 -13.82 4.34
N ALA A 279 4.94 -13.37 5.41
CA ALA A 279 6.18 -13.95 5.91
C ALA A 279 6.01 -15.42 6.32
N ALA A 280 4.95 -15.73 7.06
CA ALA A 280 4.58 -17.08 7.46
C ALA A 280 4.33 -17.98 6.24
N PHE A 281 3.63 -17.45 5.23
CA PHE A 281 3.38 -18.16 3.98
C PHE A 281 4.67 -18.48 3.22
N LEU A 282 5.59 -17.52 3.06
CA LEU A 282 6.88 -17.75 2.40
C LEU A 282 7.73 -18.79 3.15
N GLY A 283 7.76 -18.71 4.48
CA GLY A 283 8.46 -19.68 5.32
C GLY A 283 7.87 -21.10 5.21
N TRP A 284 6.54 -21.20 5.20
CA TRP A 284 5.84 -22.46 4.98
C TRP A 284 6.09 -23.03 3.57
N LEU A 285 6.06 -22.18 2.54
CA LEU A 285 6.29 -22.58 1.15
C LEU A 285 7.72 -23.09 0.92
N GLY A 286 8.72 -22.42 1.50
CA GLY A 286 10.11 -22.90 1.50
C GLY A 286 10.26 -24.26 2.21
N ALA A 287 9.53 -24.46 3.32
CA ALA A 287 9.47 -25.74 4.01
C ALA A 287 8.83 -26.83 3.16
N GLU A 288 7.72 -26.52 2.51
CA GLU A 288 7.00 -27.44 1.66
C GLU A 288 7.88 -27.99 0.54
N ILE A 289 8.55 -27.11 -0.19
CA ILE A 289 9.44 -27.48 -1.30
C ILE A 289 10.61 -28.34 -0.81
N SER A 290 11.22 -27.97 0.33
CA SER A 290 12.38 -28.68 0.86
C SER A 290 12.06 -30.09 1.32
N VAL A 291 10.97 -30.22 2.07
CA VAL A 291 10.48 -31.50 2.61
C VAL A 291 10.04 -32.43 1.50
N ARG A 292 9.23 -31.95 0.53
CA ARG A 292 8.77 -32.78 -0.60
C ARG A 292 9.95 -33.34 -1.40
N ARG A 293 11.03 -32.56 -1.55
CA ARG A 293 12.20 -32.97 -2.34
C ARG A 293 13.14 -33.91 -1.61
N HIS A 294 13.36 -33.74 -0.31
CA HIS A 294 14.38 -34.51 0.44
C HIS A 294 13.83 -35.69 1.24
N LEU A 295 12.55 -35.68 1.63
CA LEU A 295 11.90 -36.83 2.29
C LEU A 295 11.25 -37.81 1.31
N ALA A 296 11.19 -37.47 0.01
CA ALA A 296 10.78 -38.39 -1.05
C ALA A 296 11.95 -39.18 -1.66
N SER A 297 13.19 -38.74 -1.43
CA SER A 297 14.42 -39.36 -1.95
C SER A 297 15.25 -40.11 -0.88
N ALA A 298 14.76 -40.14 0.36
CA ALA A 298 15.32 -40.87 1.49
C ALA A 298 14.30 -41.91 1.95
#